data_AF-A0A9Q8XHC1-F1
#
_entry.id   AF-A0A9Q8XHC1-F1
#
_cell.length_a   1.000
_cell.length_b   1.000
_cell.length_c   1.000
_cell.angle_alpha   90.00
_cell.angle_beta   90.00
_cell.angle_gamma   90.00
#
_symmetry.space_group_name_H-M   'P 1'
#
loop_
_entity.id
_entity.type
_entity.pdbx_description
1 polymer ?
#
loop_
_entity_poly.entity_id
_entity_poly.type
_entity_poly.pdbx_seq_one_letter_code
_entity_poly.pdbx_strand_id
1 'polypeptide(L)'
;MVNKGMPRLVAYAPDPNMVSLFISAPLFLRLFLNRGKFDIVVLFFSLLLFMTWSRAAIAVLVVVLLFLILFNSMSFIKNFTFSYRTLIFVFLFTLIIYFSVEIFSLQELIERRLSDVHRASGRFDIWSNAIDIIIDNPYFGVGVYSFAKWNMALFNDAHHTHNTYLDILVESGIFGFTLFSISLSLFFVKILNVNMSLKRKSVLFSWLVFSLGMILSLSAISHEGFIFTLVFLSFLLSRMNFFEEQ
;
A
#
# COMPACT_ATOMS: atom_id res chain seq x y z
N MET A 1 -11.02 15.43 4.50
CA MET A 1 -12.42 15.01 4.76
C MET A 1 -12.45 14.16 6.02
N VAL A 2 -13.45 14.33 6.87
CA VAL A 2 -13.69 13.43 8.02
C VAL A 2 -14.37 12.18 7.46
N ASN A 3 -13.72 11.03 7.53
CA ASN A 3 -14.30 9.77 7.07
C ASN A 3 -14.32 8.80 8.25
N LYS A 4 -15.51 8.33 8.66
CA LYS A 4 -15.79 7.55 9.88
C LYS A 4 -15.47 8.27 11.21
N GLY A 5 -15.80 9.56 11.32
CA GLY A 5 -15.71 10.31 12.59
C GLY A 5 -14.30 10.72 13.03
N MET A 6 -13.26 10.36 12.27
CA MET A 6 -11.87 10.74 12.56
C MET A 6 -11.31 11.61 11.42
N PRO A 7 -10.59 12.70 11.73
CA PRO A 7 -9.85 13.46 10.72
C PRO A 7 -8.69 12.60 10.21
N ARG A 8 -8.79 12.17 8.94
CA ARG A 8 -7.75 11.39 8.26
C ARG A 8 -7.33 12.05 6.96
N LEU A 9 -6.07 11.92 6.59
CA LEU A 9 -5.56 12.42 5.33
C LEU A 9 -6.04 11.52 4.18
N VAL A 10 -7.08 11.98 3.50
CA VAL A 10 -7.63 11.36 2.29
C VAL A 10 -7.40 12.20 1.02
N ALA A 11 -6.80 13.40 1.14
CA ALA A 11 -6.58 14.30 0.02
C ALA A 11 -7.84 14.42 -0.87
N TYR A 12 -7.73 14.16 -2.18
CA TYR A 12 -8.86 14.05 -3.13
C TYR A 12 -9.34 12.59 -3.35
N ALA A 13 -8.71 11.59 -2.72
CA ALA A 13 -9.11 10.21 -2.87
C ALA A 13 -10.15 9.81 -1.79
N PRO A 14 -11.16 9.00 -2.12
CA PRO A 14 -12.13 8.54 -1.12
C PRO A 14 -11.52 7.55 -0.11
N ASP A 15 -10.42 6.89 -0.47
CA ASP A 15 -9.74 5.85 0.33
C ASP A 15 -8.33 6.30 0.79
N PRO A 16 -8.01 6.25 2.11
CA PRO A 16 -6.68 6.58 2.64
C PRO A 16 -5.57 5.67 2.11
N ASN A 17 -5.89 4.43 1.70
CA ASN A 17 -4.94 3.51 1.11
C ASN A 17 -4.46 3.99 -0.27
N MET A 18 -5.34 4.65 -1.05
CA MET A 18 -4.96 5.22 -2.34
C MET A 18 -3.97 6.37 -2.15
N VAL A 19 -4.25 7.27 -1.19
CA VAL A 19 -3.35 8.36 -0.84
C VAL A 19 -1.99 7.83 -0.41
N SER A 20 -1.97 6.76 0.37
CA SER A 20 -0.73 6.14 0.85
C SER A 20 0.18 5.70 -0.30
N LEU A 21 -0.37 5.18 -1.41
CA LEU A 21 0.41 4.85 -2.60
C LEU A 21 1.08 6.09 -3.21
N PHE A 22 0.33 7.17 -3.42
CA PHE A 22 0.88 8.40 -4.00
C PHE A 22 1.93 9.06 -3.11
N ILE A 23 1.71 9.08 -1.79
CA ILE A 23 2.64 9.67 -0.81
C ILE A 23 3.91 8.82 -0.66
N SER A 24 3.80 7.50 -0.84
CA SER A 24 4.97 6.61 -0.81
C SER A 24 5.95 6.86 -1.96
N ALA A 25 5.46 7.31 -3.12
CA ALA A 25 6.30 7.52 -4.30
C ALA A 25 7.47 8.53 -4.09
N PRO A 26 7.23 9.77 -3.64
CA PRO A 26 8.31 10.71 -3.35
C PRO A 26 9.19 10.26 -2.17
N LEU A 27 8.64 9.52 -1.21
CA LEU A 27 9.43 8.92 -0.11
C LEU A 27 10.46 7.93 -0.66
N PHE A 28 10.03 6.94 -1.45
CA PHE A 28 10.92 5.93 -2.04
C PHE A 28 11.86 6.51 -3.08
N LEU A 29 11.40 7.46 -3.91
CA LEU A 29 12.26 8.20 -4.82
C LEU A 29 13.37 8.92 -4.06
N ARG A 30 13.06 9.56 -2.93
CA ARG A 30 14.08 10.24 -2.14
C ARG A 30 15.07 9.26 -1.51
N LEU A 31 14.61 8.11 -1.02
CA LEU A 31 15.49 7.04 -0.53
C LEU A 31 16.39 6.48 -1.63
N PHE A 32 15.89 6.41 -2.87
CA PHE A 32 16.64 5.96 -4.04
C PHE A 32 17.74 6.95 -4.45
N LEU A 33 17.45 8.25 -4.41
CA LEU A 33 18.39 9.32 -4.80
C LEU A 33 19.41 9.66 -3.70
N ASN A 34 19.08 9.50 -2.42
CA ASN A 34 19.88 10.05 -1.32
C ASN A 34 21.09 9.17 -0.94
N ARG A 35 22.29 9.79 -0.94
CA ARG A 35 23.57 9.14 -0.62
C ARG A 35 24.02 9.24 0.83
N GLY A 36 23.28 9.86 1.76
CA GLY A 36 23.60 9.69 3.19
C GLY A 36 23.31 10.82 4.18
N LYS A 37 22.39 11.75 3.92
CA LYS A 37 21.97 12.73 4.94
C LYS A 37 20.47 12.63 5.24
N PHE A 38 20.08 12.88 6.49
CA PHE A 38 18.67 13.03 6.84
C PHE A 38 18.06 14.17 6.03
N ASP A 39 16.86 13.96 5.51
CA ASP A 39 16.17 14.94 4.70
C ASP A 39 14.76 15.18 5.22
N ILE A 40 14.42 16.45 5.41
CA ILE A 40 13.10 16.94 5.78
C ILE A 40 12.01 16.39 4.85
N VAL A 41 12.35 16.09 3.60
CA VAL A 41 11.45 15.43 2.63
C VAL A 41 11.02 14.04 3.10
N VAL A 42 11.95 13.20 3.57
CA VAL A 42 11.64 11.85 4.07
C VAL A 42 10.76 11.94 5.31
N LEU A 43 11.06 12.87 6.21
CA LEU A 43 10.26 13.12 7.41
C LEU A 43 8.84 13.56 7.05
N PHE A 44 8.72 14.54 6.15
CA PHE A 44 7.45 15.09 5.70
C PHE A 44 6.55 14.02 5.08
N PHE A 45 7.06 13.23 4.13
CA PHE A 45 6.23 12.19 3.49
C PHE A 45 5.91 11.02 4.44
N SER A 46 6.80 10.69 5.37
CA SER A 46 6.50 9.70 6.42
C SER A 46 5.37 10.20 7.34
N LEU A 47 5.42 11.45 7.77
CA LEU A 47 4.36 12.11 8.54
C LEU A 47 3.02 12.06 7.81
N LEU A 48 3.00 12.41 6.53
CA LEU A 48 1.78 12.35 5.74
C LEU A 48 1.23 10.92 5.61
N LEU A 49 2.09 9.91 5.43
CA LEU A 49 1.68 8.50 5.45
C LEU A 49 1.01 8.14 6.78
N PHE A 50 1.58 8.54 7.91
CA PHE A 50 0.97 8.32 9.22
C PHE A 50 -0.39 9.05 9.35
N MET A 51 -0.50 10.27 8.84
CA MET A 51 -1.75 11.04 8.88
C MET A 51 -2.88 10.41 8.04
N THR A 52 -2.58 9.47 7.14
CA THR A 52 -3.62 8.69 6.43
C THR A 52 -4.42 7.78 7.38
N TRP A 53 -3.84 7.42 8.53
CA TRP A 53 -4.40 6.44 9.47
C TRP A 53 -4.74 5.08 8.82
N SER A 54 -4.08 4.75 7.71
CA SER A 54 -4.21 3.44 7.09
C SER A 54 -3.44 2.39 7.87
N ARG A 55 -4.16 1.46 8.52
CA ARG A 55 -3.57 0.29 9.18
C ARG A 55 -2.76 -0.57 8.21
N ALA A 56 -3.25 -0.71 6.97
CA ALA A 56 -2.55 -1.44 5.91
C ALA A 56 -1.23 -0.76 5.54
N ALA A 57 -1.23 0.56 5.33
CA ALA A 57 -0.02 1.30 5.01
C ALA A 57 1.03 1.24 6.12
N ILE A 58 0.60 1.36 7.39
CA ILE A 58 1.50 1.25 8.53
C ILE A 58 2.09 -0.16 8.62
N ALA A 59 1.27 -1.21 8.51
CA ALA A 59 1.74 -2.59 8.58
C ALA A 59 2.75 -2.91 7.47
N VAL A 60 2.44 -2.53 6.24
CA VAL A 60 3.32 -2.76 5.08
C VAL A 60 4.59 -1.91 5.19
N LEU A 61 4.51 -0.66 5.67
CA LEU A 61 5.68 0.18 5.91
C LEU A 61 6.63 -0.45 6.93
N VAL A 62 6.12 -1.05 8.01
CA VAL A 62 6.94 -1.77 9.00
C VAL A 62 7.69 -2.92 8.34
N VAL A 63 7.02 -3.74 7.52
CA VAL A 63 7.66 -4.85 6.78
C VAL A 63 8.76 -4.32 5.86
N VAL A 64 8.51 -3.23 5.14
CA VAL A 64 9.50 -2.60 4.27
C VAL A 64 10.69 -2.04 5.04
N LEU A 65 10.47 -1.40 6.18
CA LEU A 65 11.54 -0.87 7.02
C LEU A 65 12.42 -1.99 7.57
N LEU A 66 11.81 -3.08 8.05
CA LEU A 66 12.55 -4.27 8.50
C LEU A 66 13.41 -4.84 7.36
N PHE A 67 12.85 -4.99 6.16
CA PHE A 67 13.59 -5.41 4.99
C PHE A 67 14.78 -4.47 4.68
N LEU A 68 14.56 -3.16 4.65
CA LEU A 68 15.64 -2.19 4.38
C LEU A 68 16.76 -2.23 5.43
N ILE A 69 16.42 -2.51 6.70
CA ILE A 69 17.41 -2.65 7.79
C ILE A 69 18.23 -3.94 7.62
N LEU A 70 17.59 -5.05 7.27
CA LEU A 70 18.27 -6.35 7.12
C LEU A 70 19.19 -6.41 5.90
N PHE A 71 18.82 -5.72 4.81
CA PHE A 71 19.53 -5.81 3.52
C PHE A 71 20.48 -4.63 3.23
N ASN A 72 20.58 -3.63 4.12
CA ASN A 72 21.55 -2.54 3.99
C ASN A 72 22.54 -2.53 5.18
N SER A 73 23.78 -2.14 4.92
CA SER A 73 24.89 -2.19 5.89
C SER A 73 24.66 -1.39 7.17
N MET A 74 25.39 -1.71 8.25
CA MET A 74 25.37 -0.97 9.53
C MET A 74 25.59 0.55 9.39
N SER A 75 26.25 1.03 8.33
CA SER A 75 26.37 2.47 8.05
C SER A 75 25.06 3.12 7.61
N PHE A 76 24.18 2.38 6.94
CA PHE A 76 22.79 2.78 6.70
C PHE A 76 22.06 2.91 8.03
N ILE A 77 22.19 1.91 8.92
CA ILE A 77 21.61 1.94 10.27
C ILE A 77 22.10 3.15 11.07
N LYS A 78 23.38 3.53 11.00
CA LYS A 78 23.94 4.70 11.72
C LYS A 78 23.37 6.05 11.26
N ASN A 79 23.14 6.24 9.97
CA ASN A 79 22.46 7.45 9.46
C ASN A 79 20.94 7.38 9.66
N PHE A 80 20.39 6.16 9.70
CA PHE A 80 18.98 5.89 10.01
C PHE A 80 18.69 5.94 11.52
N THR A 81 19.70 5.85 12.40
CA THR A 81 19.53 5.92 13.86
C THR A 81 19.07 7.30 14.35
N PHE A 82 19.23 8.36 13.56
CA PHE A 82 18.57 9.63 13.87
C PHE A 82 17.11 9.63 13.37
N SER A 83 16.91 9.09 12.16
CA SER A 83 15.59 8.98 11.51
C SER A 83 14.60 8.10 12.28
N TYR A 84 15.02 6.99 12.88
CA TYR A 84 14.11 6.14 13.67
C TYR A 84 13.64 6.82 14.95
N ARG A 85 14.50 7.62 15.62
CA ARG A 85 14.10 8.39 16.80
C ARG A 85 13.07 9.44 16.44
N THR A 86 13.25 10.10 15.29
CA THR A 86 12.25 11.04 14.77
C THR A 86 10.97 10.34 14.34
N LEU A 87 11.05 9.17 13.68
CA LEU A 87 9.86 8.38 13.31
C LEU A 87 9.11 7.85 14.53
N ILE A 88 9.83 7.38 15.56
CA ILE A 88 9.25 6.97 16.85
C ILE A 88 8.63 8.18 17.55
N PHE A 89 9.33 9.31 17.60
CA PHE A 89 8.80 10.54 18.19
C PHE A 89 7.54 11.00 17.46
N VAL A 90 7.56 11.00 16.12
CA VAL A 90 6.40 11.30 15.28
C VAL A 90 5.27 10.32 15.59
N PHE A 91 5.54 9.02 15.59
CA PHE A 91 4.56 7.98 15.90
C PHE A 91 3.92 8.20 17.27
N LEU A 92 4.74 8.38 18.31
CA LEU A 92 4.29 8.66 19.68
C LEU A 92 3.51 9.98 19.77
N PHE A 93 3.96 11.03 19.07
CA PHE A 93 3.27 12.32 19.02
C PHE A 93 1.91 12.21 18.32
N THR A 94 1.81 11.48 17.20
CA THR A 94 0.52 11.19 16.56
C THR A 94 -0.39 10.30 17.40
N LEU A 95 0.16 9.33 18.15
CA LEU A 95 -0.62 8.55 19.12
C LEU A 95 -1.18 9.45 20.22
N ILE A 96 -0.38 10.36 20.76
CA ILE A 96 -0.83 11.34 21.76
C ILE A 96 -1.94 12.21 21.18
N ILE A 97 -1.78 12.74 19.97
CA ILE A 97 -2.82 13.53 19.29
C ILE A 97 -4.09 12.69 19.10
N TYR A 98 -3.97 11.44 18.65
CA TYR A 98 -5.10 10.51 18.47
C TYR A 98 -5.90 10.33 19.76
N PHE A 99 -5.23 9.96 20.84
CA PHE A 99 -5.87 9.78 22.15
C PHE A 99 -6.39 11.09 22.75
N SER A 100 -5.81 12.23 22.40
CA SER A 100 -6.29 13.56 22.85
C SER A 100 -7.50 14.09 22.06
N VAL A 101 -7.70 13.64 20.82
CA VAL A 101 -8.85 14.03 19.99
C VAL A 101 -10.07 13.14 20.25
N GLU A 102 -9.86 11.89 20.67
CA GLU A 102 -10.90 10.94 21.06
C GLU A 102 -11.28 11.01 22.56
N ILE A 103 -11.40 12.22 23.13
CA ILE A 103 -11.92 12.43 24.50
C ILE A 103 -13.42 12.06 24.62
N PHE A 104 -14.07 11.61 23.54
CA PHE A 104 -15.41 11.03 23.59
C PHE A 104 -15.35 9.50 23.78
N SER A 105 -15.78 9.06 24.97
CA SER A 105 -16.12 7.69 25.35
C SER A 105 -15.21 6.58 24.81
N LEU A 106 -14.03 6.42 25.42
CA LEU A 106 -13.10 5.30 25.20
C LEU A 106 -13.82 3.93 25.14
N GLN A 107 -14.89 3.77 25.91
CA GLN A 107 -15.71 2.56 25.95
C GLN A 107 -16.53 2.32 24.67
N GLU A 108 -17.13 3.36 24.09
CA GLU A 108 -17.88 3.26 22.84
C GLU A 108 -16.95 3.04 21.64
N LEU A 109 -15.75 3.62 21.69
CA LEU A 109 -14.68 3.34 20.73
C LEU A 109 -14.23 1.87 20.82
N ILE A 110 -13.97 1.37 22.03
CA ILE A 110 -13.54 -0.02 22.24
C ILE A 110 -14.63 -1.00 21.80
N GLU A 111 -15.89 -0.75 22.12
CA GLU A 111 -17.00 -1.62 21.71
C GLU A 111 -17.21 -1.65 20.20
N ARG A 112 -17.18 -0.48 19.52
CA ARG A 112 -17.22 -0.40 18.05
C ARG A 112 -16.01 -1.08 17.39
N ARG A 113 -14.84 -1.04 18.03
CA ARG A 113 -13.61 -1.66 17.50
C ARG A 113 -13.57 -3.16 17.74
N LEU A 114 -13.99 -3.66 18.90
CA LEU A 114 -14.01 -5.09 19.22
C LEU A 114 -15.05 -5.83 18.37
N SER A 115 -16.18 -5.18 18.06
CA SER A 115 -17.19 -5.69 17.11
C SER A 115 -16.69 -5.67 15.65
N ASP A 116 -16.02 -4.60 15.21
CA ASP A 116 -15.41 -4.51 13.87
C ASP A 116 -14.25 -5.52 13.65
N VAL A 117 -13.46 -5.77 14.70
CA VAL A 117 -12.29 -6.69 14.66
C VAL A 117 -12.73 -8.13 14.52
N HIS A 118 -13.84 -8.54 15.15
CA HIS A 118 -14.37 -9.91 15.04
C HIS A 118 -14.82 -10.29 13.63
N ARG A 119 -14.97 -9.34 12.70
CA ARG A 119 -15.40 -9.61 11.30
C ARG A 119 -14.51 -9.00 10.21
N ALA A 120 -13.33 -8.46 10.55
CA ALA A 120 -12.48 -7.74 9.60
C ALA A 120 -13.26 -6.70 8.74
N SER A 121 -14.16 -5.93 9.36
CA SER A 121 -15.08 -4.99 8.69
C SER A 121 -16.05 -5.62 7.66
N GLY A 122 -16.37 -6.92 7.78
CA GLY A 122 -17.24 -7.65 6.83
C GLY A 122 -16.51 -8.20 5.60
N ARG A 123 -15.19 -8.06 5.52
CA ARG A 123 -14.41 -8.45 4.33
C ARG A 123 -14.40 -9.95 4.08
N PHE A 124 -14.46 -10.78 5.12
CA PHE A 124 -14.47 -12.23 4.94
C PHE A 124 -15.72 -12.71 4.21
N ASP A 125 -16.87 -12.12 4.50
CA ASP A 125 -18.13 -12.42 3.81
C ASP A 125 -18.02 -11.99 2.34
N ILE A 126 -17.52 -10.78 2.08
CA ILE A 126 -17.29 -10.27 0.71
C ILE A 126 -16.30 -11.15 -0.07
N TRP A 127 -15.24 -11.64 0.58
CA TRP A 127 -14.26 -12.53 -0.06
C TRP A 127 -14.86 -13.91 -0.34
N SER A 128 -15.72 -14.41 0.54
CA SER A 128 -16.48 -15.64 0.29
C SER A 128 -17.36 -15.47 -0.94
N ASN A 129 -18.12 -14.38 -1.02
CA ASN A 129 -18.96 -14.07 -2.19
C ASN A 129 -18.14 -13.97 -3.48
N ALA A 130 -16.95 -13.36 -3.42
CA ALA A 130 -16.04 -13.29 -4.57
C ALA A 130 -15.57 -14.68 -5.00
N ILE A 131 -15.23 -15.56 -4.05
CA ILE A 131 -14.83 -16.94 -4.33
C ILE A 131 -15.99 -17.72 -4.99
N ASP A 132 -17.22 -17.57 -4.50
CA ASP A 132 -18.38 -18.23 -5.09
C ASP A 132 -18.58 -17.80 -6.56
N ILE A 133 -18.47 -16.49 -6.84
CA ILE A 133 -18.55 -15.96 -8.22
C ILE A 133 -17.38 -16.46 -9.09
N ILE A 134 -16.16 -16.58 -8.53
CA ILE A 134 -14.98 -17.12 -9.23
C ILE A 134 -15.22 -18.59 -9.62
N ILE A 135 -15.78 -19.40 -8.72
CA ILE A 135 -16.03 -20.82 -8.96
C ILE A 135 -17.00 -21.00 -10.14
N ASP A 136 -18.01 -20.14 -10.25
CA ASP A 136 -18.97 -20.17 -11.35
C ASP A 136 -18.39 -19.61 -12.67
N ASN A 137 -17.39 -18.72 -12.60
CA ASN A 137 -16.83 -18.01 -13.76
C ASN A 137 -15.27 -18.05 -13.81
N PRO A 138 -14.63 -19.23 -13.78
CA PRO A 138 -13.21 -19.34 -13.46
C PRO A 138 -12.26 -18.84 -14.55
N TYR A 139 -12.67 -18.90 -15.82
CA TYR A 139 -11.75 -18.66 -16.94
C TYR A 139 -11.62 -17.19 -17.34
N PHE A 140 -12.76 -16.53 -17.55
CA PHE A 140 -12.84 -15.15 -18.04
C PHE A 140 -13.41 -14.18 -16.99
N GLY A 141 -13.86 -14.70 -15.86
CA GLY A 141 -14.52 -13.89 -14.84
C GLY A 141 -15.87 -13.34 -15.31
N VAL A 142 -16.36 -12.35 -14.55
CA VAL A 142 -17.68 -11.73 -14.78
C VAL A 142 -17.62 -10.37 -15.48
N GLY A 143 -16.43 -9.96 -15.94
CA GLY A 143 -16.17 -8.70 -16.63
C GLY A 143 -15.60 -7.62 -15.72
N VAL A 144 -14.78 -6.72 -16.29
CA VAL A 144 -14.12 -5.64 -15.56
C VAL A 144 -15.14 -4.69 -14.93
N TYR A 145 -14.88 -4.31 -13.68
CA TYR A 145 -15.71 -3.41 -12.88
C TYR A 145 -17.15 -3.90 -12.68
N SER A 146 -17.32 -5.21 -12.54
CA SER A 146 -18.63 -5.84 -12.37
C SER A 146 -18.85 -6.45 -11.00
N PHE A 147 -17.78 -6.66 -10.20
CA PHE A 147 -17.88 -7.39 -8.94
C PHE A 147 -18.98 -6.86 -8.02
N ALA A 148 -19.02 -5.55 -7.75
CA ALA A 148 -20.01 -4.96 -6.84
C ALA A 148 -21.46 -5.14 -7.33
N LYS A 149 -21.68 -5.21 -8.65
CA LYS A 149 -23.01 -5.47 -9.22
C LYS A 149 -23.42 -6.93 -9.01
N TRP A 150 -22.49 -7.85 -9.22
CA TRP A 150 -22.71 -9.28 -8.98
C TRP A 150 -22.90 -9.58 -7.49
N ASN A 151 -22.09 -8.95 -6.63
CA ASN A 151 -22.21 -9.06 -5.18
C ASN A 151 -23.58 -8.57 -4.69
N MET A 152 -24.07 -7.45 -5.25
CA MET A 152 -25.40 -6.94 -4.95
C MET A 152 -26.51 -7.90 -5.44
N ALA A 153 -26.40 -8.42 -6.65
CA ALA A 153 -27.43 -9.26 -7.25
C ALA A 153 -27.57 -10.63 -6.56
N LEU A 154 -26.45 -11.24 -6.15
CA LEU A 154 -26.43 -12.59 -5.59
C LEU A 154 -26.49 -12.61 -4.06
N PHE A 155 -25.90 -11.62 -3.40
CA PHE A 155 -25.70 -11.62 -1.96
C PHE A 155 -26.29 -10.38 -1.26
N ASN A 156 -26.96 -9.49 -2.00
CA ASN A 156 -27.52 -8.23 -1.48
C ASN A 156 -26.47 -7.35 -0.78
N ASP A 157 -25.25 -7.34 -1.30
CA ASP A 157 -24.12 -6.59 -0.77
C ASP A 157 -23.47 -5.72 -1.87
N ALA A 158 -23.53 -4.39 -1.69
CA ALA A 158 -22.97 -3.41 -2.64
C ALA A 158 -21.48 -3.08 -2.40
N HIS A 159 -20.83 -3.71 -1.41
CA HIS A 159 -19.42 -3.45 -1.12
C HIS A 159 -18.49 -4.11 -2.15
N HIS A 160 -17.31 -3.51 -2.32
CA HIS A 160 -16.23 -4.09 -3.10
C HIS A 160 -15.33 -5.00 -2.24
N THR A 161 -14.53 -5.87 -2.87
CA THR A 161 -13.67 -6.86 -2.16
C THR A 161 -12.64 -6.24 -1.22
N HIS A 162 -12.24 -5.00 -1.47
CA HIS A 162 -11.06 -4.37 -0.90
C HIS A 162 -9.80 -5.24 -1.03
N ASN A 163 -9.73 -6.07 -2.07
CA ASN A 163 -8.61 -6.94 -2.38
C ASN A 163 -8.46 -7.01 -3.91
N THR A 164 -7.53 -6.24 -4.45
CA THR A 164 -7.32 -6.13 -5.90
C THR A 164 -6.98 -7.48 -6.55
N TYR A 165 -6.37 -8.41 -5.82
CA TYR A 165 -6.09 -9.75 -6.36
C TYR A 165 -7.38 -10.54 -6.60
N LEU A 166 -8.34 -10.45 -5.66
CA LEU A 166 -9.66 -11.04 -5.82
C LEU A 166 -10.47 -10.32 -6.89
N ASP A 167 -10.40 -8.99 -6.97
CA ASP A 167 -11.07 -8.23 -8.04
C ASP A 167 -10.57 -8.67 -9.42
N ILE A 168 -9.25 -8.73 -9.63
CA ILE A 168 -8.68 -9.19 -10.91
C ILE A 168 -9.16 -10.62 -11.21
N LEU A 169 -9.10 -11.52 -10.23
CA LEU A 169 -9.49 -12.92 -10.45
C LEU A 169 -10.99 -13.08 -10.73
N VAL A 170 -11.87 -12.40 -10.00
CA VAL A 170 -13.33 -12.51 -10.20
C VAL A 170 -13.78 -11.82 -11.49
N GLU A 171 -13.15 -10.70 -11.87
CA GLU A 171 -13.56 -9.90 -13.03
C GLU A 171 -12.96 -10.37 -14.35
N SER A 172 -11.74 -10.94 -14.32
CA SER A 172 -11.01 -11.37 -15.52
C SER A 172 -10.67 -12.85 -15.57
N GLY A 173 -11.02 -13.60 -14.53
CA GLY A 173 -10.74 -15.02 -14.40
C GLY A 173 -9.26 -15.33 -14.32
N ILE A 174 -8.94 -16.63 -14.41
CA ILE A 174 -7.57 -17.13 -14.32
C ILE A 174 -6.67 -16.57 -15.43
N PHE A 175 -7.20 -16.27 -16.62
CA PHE A 175 -6.39 -15.74 -17.70
C PHE A 175 -5.90 -14.32 -17.42
N GLY A 176 -6.79 -13.42 -16.99
CA GLY A 176 -6.38 -12.06 -16.63
C GLY A 176 -5.49 -12.04 -15.39
N PHE A 177 -5.78 -12.88 -14.40
CA PHE A 177 -4.92 -13.05 -13.23
C PHE A 177 -3.51 -13.56 -13.60
N THR A 178 -3.42 -14.53 -14.52
CA THR A 178 -2.13 -15.05 -15.01
C THR A 178 -1.32 -13.96 -15.72
N LEU A 179 -1.96 -13.17 -16.59
CA LEU A 179 -1.28 -12.05 -17.26
C LEU A 179 -0.78 -11.01 -16.25
N PHE A 180 -1.59 -10.69 -15.23
CA PHE A 180 -1.19 -9.83 -14.13
C PHE A 180 0.03 -10.40 -13.39
N SER A 181 0.01 -11.67 -12.99
CA SER A 181 1.15 -12.33 -12.32
C SER A 181 2.42 -12.36 -13.19
N ILE A 182 2.30 -12.60 -14.50
CA ILE A 182 3.43 -12.56 -15.44
C ILE A 182 4.01 -11.15 -15.47
N SER A 183 3.17 -10.12 -15.58
CA SER A 183 3.63 -8.72 -15.64
C SER A 183 4.44 -8.33 -14.39
N LEU A 184 3.96 -8.73 -13.20
CA LEU A 184 4.68 -8.52 -11.95
C LEU A 184 6.01 -9.28 -11.92
N SER A 185 6.00 -10.54 -12.36
CA SER A 185 7.19 -11.40 -12.38
C SER A 185 8.29 -10.82 -13.28
N LEU A 186 7.92 -10.34 -14.48
CA LEU A 186 8.84 -9.66 -15.38
C LEU A 186 9.45 -8.41 -14.75
N PHE A 187 8.63 -7.67 -13.99
CA PHE A 187 9.07 -6.47 -13.30
C PHE A 187 10.07 -6.78 -12.17
N PHE A 188 9.82 -7.83 -11.38
CA PHE A 188 10.78 -8.34 -10.39
C PHE A 188 12.10 -8.76 -11.04
N VAL A 189 12.03 -9.56 -12.10
CA VAL A 189 13.22 -10.01 -12.85
C VAL A 189 14.02 -8.83 -13.39
N LYS A 190 13.34 -7.77 -13.87
CA LYS A 190 14.01 -6.55 -14.34
C LYS A 190 14.78 -5.85 -13.23
N ILE A 191 14.22 -5.70 -12.03
CA ILE A 191 14.91 -5.10 -10.88
C ILE A 191 16.13 -5.92 -10.46
N LEU A 192 16.05 -7.24 -10.52
CA LEU A 192 17.17 -8.13 -10.16
C LEU A 192 18.32 -8.05 -11.17
N ASN A 193 18.00 -8.04 -12.47
CA ASN A 193 18.98 -8.11 -13.55
C ASN A 193 19.61 -6.76 -13.93
N VAL A 194 19.01 -5.64 -13.51
CA VAL A 194 19.55 -4.35 -13.88
C VAL A 194 20.90 -4.10 -13.19
N ASN A 195 21.87 -3.49 -13.89
CA ASN A 195 23.17 -3.19 -13.30
C ASN A 195 23.00 -2.00 -12.34
N MET A 196 23.07 -2.26 -11.03
CA MET A 196 22.90 -1.24 -9.99
C MET A 196 23.46 -1.76 -8.67
N SER A 197 23.85 -0.83 -7.79
CA SER A 197 24.21 -1.19 -6.41
C SER A 197 23.06 -1.90 -5.70
N LEU A 198 23.40 -2.88 -4.85
CA LEU A 198 22.42 -3.63 -4.05
C LEU A 198 21.52 -2.70 -3.22
N LYS A 199 22.06 -1.58 -2.74
CA LYS A 199 21.30 -0.55 -2.01
C LYS A 199 20.19 0.08 -2.87
N ARG A 200 20.47 0.42 -4.13
CA ARG A 200 19.43 0.98 -5.02
C ARG A 200 18.38 -0.07 -5.39
N LYS A 201 18.81 -1.32 -5.64
CA LYS A 201 17.89 -2.45 -5.89
C LYS A 201 16.98 -2.71 -4.69
N SER A 202 17.51 -2.68 -3.47
CA SER A 202 16.72 -2.90 -2.25
C SER A 202 15.62 -1.85 -2.09
N VAL A 203 15.90 -0.57 -2.38
CA VAL A 203 14.88 0.50 -2.35
C VAL A 203 13.80 0.29 -3.41
N LEU A 204 14.15 -0.05 -4.65
CA LEU A 204 13.15 -0.32 -5.69
C LEU A 204 12.28 -1.54 -5.35
N PHE A 205 12.90 -2.60 -4.83
CA PHE A 205 12.20 -3.79 -4.37
C PHE A 205 11.25 -3.47 -3.21
N SER A 206 11.72 -2.67 -2.23
CA SER A 206 10.89 -2.16 -1.13
C SER A 206 9.69 -1.36 -1.60
N TRP A 207 9.86 -0.50 -2.60
CA TRP A 207 8.76 0.27 -3.16
C TRP A 207 7.73 -0.66 -3.84
N LEU A 208 8.20 -1.64 -4.62
CA LEU A 208 7.33 -2.62 -5.23
C LEU A 208 6.56 -3.44 -4.18
N VAL A 209 7.23 -3.94 -3.14
CA VAL A 209 6.60 -4.66 -2.03
C VAL A 209 5.57 -3.78 -1.32
N PHE A 210 5.89 -2.50 -1.08
CA PHE A 210 4.93 -1.56 -0.51
C PHE A 210 3.67 -1.47 -1.38
N SER A 211 3.85 -1.28 -2.69
CA SER A 211 2.74 -1.15 -3.62
C SER A 211 1.87 -2.41 -3.69
N LEU A 212 2.49 -3.61 -3.68
CA LEU A 212 1.81 -4.90 -3.70
C LEU A 212 1.08 -5.22 -2.40
N GLY A 213 1.61 -4.77 -1.25
CA GLY A 213 0.94 -4.89 0.03
C GLY A 213 -0.29 -3.97 0.12
N MET A 214 -0.21 -2.76 -0.43
CA MET A 214 -1.33 -1.82 -0.41
C MET A 214 -2.53 -2.28 -1.22
N ILE A 215 -2.31 -2.97 -2.35
CA ILE A 215 -3.41 -3.48 -3.19
C ILE A 215 -4.19 -4.64 -2.53
N LEU A 216 -3.70 -5.23 -1.43
CA LEU A 216 -4.48 -6.17 -0.59
C LEU A 216 -5.60 -5.49 0.22
N SER A 217 -5.55 -4.17 0.37
CA SER A 217 -6.56 -3.42 1.14
C SER A 217 -7.35 -2.43 0.27
N LEU A 218 -7.22 -2.54 -1.05
CA LEU A 218 -7.82 -1.67 -2.04
C LEU A 218 -8.75 -2.47 -2.95
N SER A 219 -9.87 -1.85 -3.37
CA SER A 219 -10.85 -2.42 -4.29
C SER A 219 -10.92 -1.63 -5.61
N ALA A 220 -11.10 -2.35 -6.71
CA ALA A 220 -11.06 -1.88 -8.08
C ALA A 220 -12.13 -0.81 -8.42
N ILE A 221 -11.62 0.39 -8.73
CA ILE A 221 -11.69 1.06 -10.04
C ILE A 221 -10.26 1.47 -10.31
N SER A 222 -9.61 0.88 -11.32
CA SER A 222 -8.32 1.32 -11.89
C SER A 222 -7.43 2.11 -10.92
N HIS A 223 -6.66 1.42 -10.08
CA HIS A 223 -5.75 2.08 -9.13
C HIS A 223 -4.66 2.84 -9.88
N GLU A 224 -5.00 4.07 -10.27
CA GLU A 224 -4.11 5.05 -10.87
C GLU A 224 -2.82 5.12 -10.06
N GLY A 225 -2.88 5.05 -8.73
CA GLY A 225 -1.70 5.03 -7.87
C GLY A 225 -0.79 3.80 -8.04
N PHE A 226 -1.36 2.60 -8.24
CA PHE A 226 -0.57 1.38 -8.47
C PHE A 226 0.04 1.37 -9.87
N ILE A 227 -0.78 1.66 -10.89
CA ILE A 227 -0.32 1.76 -12.28
C ILE A 227 0.73 2.89 -12.39
N PHE A 228 0.48 4.04 -11.77
CA PHE A 228 1.42 5.15 -11.67
C PHE A 228 2.73 4.70 -11.03
N THR A 229 2.68 3.93 -9.94
CA THR A 229 3.88 3.39 -9.30
C THR A 229 4.66 2.49 -10.26
N LEU A 230 4.01 1.57 -10.96
CA LEU A 230 4.66 0.70 -11.93
C LEU A 230 5.26 1.47 -13.12
N VAL A 231 4.52 2.42 -13.68
CA VAL A 231 4.98 3.28 -14.78
C VAL A 231 6.18 4.12 -14.34
N PHE A 232 6.10 4.70 -13.14
CA PHE A 232 7.17 5.54 -12.61
C PHE A 232 8.44 4.74 -12.31
N LEU A 233 8.31 3.56 -11.72
CA LEU A 233 9.45 2.68 -11.53
C LEU A 233 10.04 2.21 -12.87
N SER A 234 9.20 1.90 -13.86
CA SER A 234 9.65 1.54 -15.22
C SER A 234 10.42 2.68 -15.87
N PHE A 235 9.95 3.92 -15.71
CA PHE A 235 10.67 5.11 -16.15
C PHE A 235 12.03 5.25 -15.47
N LEU A 236 12.10 5.09 -14.13
CA LEU A 236 13.37 5.11 -13.40
C LEU A 236 14.34 4.06 -13.92
N LEU A 237 13.87 2.83 -14.13
CA LEU A 237 14.67 1.73 -14.68
C LEU A 237 15.18 2.02 -16.10
N SER A 238 14.40 2.73 -16.93
CA SER A 238 14.79 3.12 -18.29
C SER A 238 15.84 4.22 -18.35
N ARG A 239 15.89 5.09 -17.32
CA ARG A 239 16.79 6.26 -17.25
C ARG A 239 18.07 5.99 -16.46
N MET A 240 18.35 4.74 -16.12
CA MET A 240 19.42 4.42 -15.16
C MET A 240 20.83 4.83 -15.59
N ASN A 241 21.16 4.75 -16.89
CA ASN A 241 22.47 5.18 -17.38
C ASN A 241 22.76 6.65 -17.04
N PHE A 242 21.72 7.50 -16.96
CA PHE A 242 21.86 8.90 -16.59
C PHE A 242 22.18 9.13 -15.10
N PHE A 243 21.80 8.21 -14.21
CA PHE A 243 22.01 8.31 -12.75
C PHE A 243 23.30 7.65 -12.25
N GLU A 244 24.05 6.97 -13.13
CA GLU A 244 25.38 6.43 -12.84
C GLU A 244 26.51 7.37 -13.29
N GLU A 245 26.25 8.24 -14.27
CA GLU A 245 27.21 9.24 -14.78
C GLU A 245 27.29 10.53 -13.94
N GLN A 246 26.47 10.66 -12.88
CA GLN A 246 26.49 11.78 -11.90
C GLN A 246 26.78 11.29 -10.46
#